data_AF-A0A7D5P9Z6-F1
#
_entry.id   AF-A0A7D5P9Z6-F1
#
_cell.length_a   1.000
_cell.length_b   1.000
_cell.length_c   1.000
_cell.angle_alpha   90.00
_cell.angle_beta   90.00
_cell.angle_gamma   90.00
#
_symmetry.space_group_name_H-M   'P 1'
#
loop_
_entity.id
_entity.type
_entity.pdbx_description
1 polymer ?
#
loop_
_entity_poly.entity_id
_entity_poly.type
_entity_poly.pdbx_seq_one_letter_code
_entity_poly.pdbx_strand_id
1 'polypeptide(L)' 'MPMTDVVRVTARIVRTDDGENYTEYRVGGVSYPSAEAVEAALEAR' A
#
# COMPACT_ATOMS: atom_id res chain seq x y z
N MET A 1 8.96 3.17 -26.43
CA MET A 1 8.59 2.16 -25.42
C MET A 1 7.56 2.81 -24.52
N PRO A 2 6.35 2.26 -24.32
CA PRO A 2 5.45 2.82 -23.33
C PRO A 2 6.14 2.73 -21.97
N MET A 3 6.33 3.86 -21.30
CA MET A 3 6.71 3.89 -19.90
C MET A 3 5.51 3.35 -19.13
N THR A 4 5.49 2.04 -18.88
CA THR A 4 4.63 1.50 -17.84
C THR A 4 5.11 2.16 -16.56
N ASP A 5 4.35 3.12 -16.05
CA ASP A 5 4.64 3.72 -14.77
C ASP A 5 4.50 2.62 -13.73
N VAL A 6 5.63 2.06 -13.33
CA VAL A 6 5.68 0.95 -12.38
C VAL A 6 5.28 1.49 -11.03
N VAL A 7 3.99 1.38 -10.72
CA VAL A 7 3.47 1.71 -9.40
C VAL A 7 4.02 0.69 -8.41
N ARG A 8 4.94 1.14 -7.56
CA ARG A 8 5.50 0.30 -6.51
C ARG A 8 4.57 0.33 -5.30
N VAL A 9 3.95 -0.82 -5.04
CA VAL A 9 3.23 -1.07 -3.79
C VAL A 9 4.21 -1.66 -2.77
N THR A 10 4.21 -1.10 -1.57
CA THR A 10 5.01 -1.58 -0.43
C THR A 10 4.06 -1.90 0.72
N ALA A 11 4.15 -3.11 1.25
CA ALA A 11 3.46 -3.51 2.46
C ALA A 11 4.48 -3.73 3.58
N ARG A 12 4.19 -3.25 4.79
CA ARG A 12 4.97 -3.55 5.99
C ARG A 12 4.04 -4.12 7.07
N ILE A 13 4.48 -5.19 7.71
CA ILE A 13 3.80 -5.74 8.89
C ILE A 13 4.38 -5.02 10.10
N VAL A 14 3.56 -4.29 10.83
CA VAL A 14 3.94 -3.62 12.07
C VAL A 14 3.29 -4.33 13.23
N ARG A 15 4.12 -4.69 14.20
CA ARG A 15 3.66 -5.23 15.48
C ARG A 15 3.52 -4.08 16.47
N THR A 16 2.34 -3.94 17.07
CA THR A 16 2.09 -2.99 18.16
C THR A 16 2.72 -3.47 19.46
N ASP A 17 2.86 -2.56 20.41
CA ASP A 17 3.29 -2.88 21.77
C ASP A 17 2.34 -3.89 22.46
N ASP A 18 1.04 -3.78 22.17
CA ASP A 18 -0.02 -4.72 22.61
C ASP A 18 0.10 -6.12 21.97
N GLY A 19 1.03 -6.30 21.03
CA GLY A 19 1.27 -7.58 20.35
C GLY A 19 0.35 -7.83 19.16
N GLU A 20 -0.51 -6.87 18.80
CA GLU A 20 -1.32 -6.90 17.59
C GLU A 20 -0.43 -6.68 16.36
N ASN A 21 -0.77 -7.30 15.24
CA ASN A 21 -0.07 -7.06 13.97
C ASN A 21 -1.05 -6.36 13.03
N TYR A 22 -0.62 -5.24 12.46
CA TYR A 22 -1.36 -4.56 11.40
C TYR A 22 -0.47 -4.39 10.17
N THR A 23 -1.10 -4.42 9.00
CA THR A 23 -0.40 -4.24 7.73
C THR A 23 -0.56 -2.82 7.27
N GLU A 24 0.54 -2.10 7.11
CA GLU A 24 0.53 -0.79 6.47
C GLU A 24 0.86 -0.93 4.99
N TYR A 25 0.04 -0.30 4.16
CA TYR A 25 0.21 -0.29 2.73
C TYR A 25 0.67 1.09 2.26
N ARG A 26 1.55 1.12 1.27
CA ARG A 26 2.05 2.36 0.67
C ARG A 26 2.15 2.22 -0.85
N VAL A 27 1.61 3.20 -1.57
CA VAL A 27 1.67 3.30 -3.05
C VAL A 27 2.38 4.59 -3.39
N GLY A 28 3.53 4.52 -4.07
CA GLY A 28 4.25 5.72 -4.53
C GLY A 28 4.62 6.72 -3.42
N GLY A 29 4.71 6.29 -2.15
CA GLY A 29 4.96 7.15 -0.99
C GLY A 29 3.72 7.52 -0.17
N VAL A 30 2.52 7.33 -0.70
CA VAL A 30 1.24 7.59 -0.02
C VAL A 30 0.83 6.37 0.79
N SER A 31 0.53 6.54 2.08
CA SER A 31 0.07 5.46 2.95
C SER A 31 -1.44 5.23 2.80
N TYR A 32 -1.86 3.96 2.82
CA TYR A 32 -3.24 3.53 2.70
C TYR A 32 -3.63 2.65 3.89
N PRO A 33 -4.87 2.78 4.39
CA PRO A 33 -5.33 2.09 5.59
C PRO A 33 -5.58 0.59 5.36
N SER A 34 -5.83 0.16 4.12
CA SER A 34 -6.20 -1.22 3.78
C SER A 34 -5.74 -1.57 2.36
N ALA A 35 -5.67 -2.88 2.07
CA ALA A 35 -5.43 -3.38 0.71
C ALA A 35 -6.50 -2.89 -0.28
N GLU A 36 -7.77 -2.91 0.12
CA GLU A 36 -8.89 -2.42 -0.71
C GLU A 36 -8.71 -0.94 -1.10
N ALA A 37 -8.17 -0.12 -0.20
CA ALA A 37 -7.90 1.28 -0.49
C ALA A 37 -6.72 1.46 -1.47
N VAL A 38 -5.76 0.53 -1.46
CA VAL A 38 -4.70 0.48 -2.48
C VAL A 38 -5.24 0.05 -3.83
N GLU A 39 -6.09 -0.98 -3.87
CA GLU A 39 -6.73 -1.46 -5.09
C GLU A 39 -7.57 -0.36 -5.74
N ALA A 40 -8.44 0.29 -4.97
CA ALA A 40 -9.23 1.42 -5.45
C ALA A 40 -8.36 2.58 -5.99
N ALA A 41 -7.21 2.85 -5.37
CA ALA A 41 -6.29 3.89 -5.83
C ALA A 41 -5.55 3.50 -7.12
N LEU A 42 -5.27 2.21 -7.32
CA LEU A 42 -4.67 1.68 -8.54
C LEU A 42 -5.69 1.64 -9.69
N GLU A 43 -6.94 1.30 -9.40
CA GLU A 43 -8.03 1.22 -10.37
C GLU A 43 -8.53 2.60 -10.82
N ALA A 44 -8.46 3.60 -9.95
CA ALA A 44 -8.84 4.98 -10.27
C ALA A 44 -7.83 5.72 -11.17
N ARG A 45 -6.82 5.03 -11.70
CA ARG A 45 -5.71 5.60 -12.47
C ARG A 45 -5.90 5.50 -13.98
#